data_AF-A0A090T270-F1
#
_entry.id   AF-A0A090T270-F1
#
_cell.length_a   1.000
_cell.length_b   1.000
_cell.length_c   1.000
_cell.angle_alpha   90.00
_cell.angle_beta   90.00
_cell.angle_gamma   90.00
#
_symmetry.space_group_name_H-M   'P 1'
#
loop_
_entity.id
_entity.type
_entity.pdbx_description
1 polymer ?
#
loop_
_entity_poly.entity_id
_entity_poly.type
_entity_poly.pdbx_seq_one_letter_code
_entity_poly.pdbx_strand_id
1 'polypeptide(L)'
;MSTTQPQPMIQIKNLYKIFGPKDKSYLQAVKDGESKDDLLARTGHTLGLKNINLDVYPGEIFVIMGLSGSGKSTLIRHFNRLIDK
;
A
#
# COMPACT_ATOMS: atom_id res chain seq x y z
N MET A 1 10.64 31.13 -18.59
CA MET A 1 11.22 30.59 -17.35
C MET A 1 10.48 29.30 -17.04
N SER A 2 11.12 28.14 -17.24
CA SER A 2 10.50 26.84 -16.93
C SER A 2 10.61 26.62 -15.44
N THR A 3 9.51 26.76 -14.70
CA THR A 3 9.45 26.39 -13.29
C THR A 3 9.57 24.88 -13.19
N THR A 4 10.74 24.37 -12.84
CA THR A 4 10.92 22.95 -12.55
C THR A 4 10.06 22.62 -11.33
N GLN A 5 8.98 21.87 -11.53
CA GLN A 5 8.19 21.41 -10.40
C GLN A 5 9.07 20.52 -9.51
N PRO A 6 8.95 20.64 -8.17
CA PRO A 6 9.74 19.85 -7.25
C PRO A 6 9.46 18.36 -7.49
N GLN A 7 10.52 17.55 -7.56
CA GLN A 7 10.40 16.11 -7.71
C GLN A 7 10.18 15.46 -6.34
N PRO A 8 9.28 14.47 -6.21
CA PRO A 8 9.09 13.78 -4.96
C PRO A 8 10.35 12.97 -4.60
N MET A 9 10.77 13.05 -3.34
CA MET A 9 11.85 12.22 -2.79
C MET A 9 11.40 10.78 -2.59
N ILE A 10 10.13 10.58 -2.24
CA ILE A 10 9.54 9.25 -2.13
C ILE A 10 8.26 9.22 -2.92
N GLN A 11 8.10 8.21 -3.76
CA GLN A 11 6.91 7.99 -4.57
C GLN A 11 6.45 6.54 -4.45
N ILE A 12 5.18 6.35 -4.11
CA ILE A 12 4.50 5.06 -4.14
C ILE A 12 3.38 5.15 -5.16
N LYS A 13 3.35 4.17 -6.06
CA LYS A 13 2.31 4.04 -7.08
C LYS A 13 1.71 2.64 -7.03
N ASN A 14 0.38 2.59 -6.97
CA ASN A 14 -0.41 1.37 -7.06
C ASN A 14 0.08 0.26 -6.11
N LEU A 15 0.40 0.61 -4.85
CA LEU A 15 0.88 -0.37 -3.89
C LEU A 15 -0.28 -1.17 -3.30
N TYR A 16 -0.17 -2.49 -3.42
CA TYR A 16 -1.07 -3.47 -2.82
C TYR A 16 -0.26 -4.44 -1.96
N LYS A 17 -0.85 -4.88 -0.85
CA LYS A 17 -0.32 -6.00 -0.08
C LYS A 17 -1.44 -6.90 0.39
N ILE A 18 -1.35 -8.16 -0.01
CA ILE A 18 -2.19 -9.25 0.46
C ILE A 18 -1.30 -10.15 1.33
N PHE A 19 -1.83 -10.66 2.44
CA PHE A 19 -1.16 -11.61 3.31
C PHE A 19 -1.81 -12.98 3.17
N GLY A 20 -0.97 -14.00 3.00
CA GLY A 20 -1.37 -15.40 2.86
C GLY A 20 -0.54 -16.13 1.80
N PRO A 21 -0.63 -17.47 1.73
CA PRO A 21 0.10 -18.26 0.76
C PRO A 21 -0.40 -18.02 -0.67
N LYS A 22 0.50 -17.77 -1.62
CA LYS A 22 0.15 -17.45 -3.03
C LYS A 22 -0.66 -16.14 -3.18
N ASP A 23 -0.48 -15.18 -2.26
CA ASP A 23 -1.13 -13.86 -2.25
C ASP A 23 -1.31 -13.17 -3.62
N LYS A 24 -0.30 -13.24 -4.50
CA LYS A 24 -0.33 -12.68 -5.86
C LYS A 24 -1.48 -13.19 -6.73
N SER A 25 -1.99 -14.41 -6.51
CA SER A 25 -3.10 -14.96 -7.32
C SER A 25 -4.40 -14.18 -7.13
N TYR A 26 -4.52 -13.40 -6.05
CA TYR A 26 -5.73 -12.65 -5.72
C TYR A 26 -5.62 -11.15 -6.02
N LEU A 27 -4.47 -10.70 -6.53
CA LEU A 27 -4.27 -9.28 -6.82
C LEU A 27 -5.28 -8.75 -7.86
N GLN A 28 -5.58 -9.54 -8.89
CA GLN A 28 -6.52 -9.12 -9.93
C GLN A 28 -7.94 -8.96 -9.37
N ALA A 29 -8.43 -9.91 -8.59
CA ALA A 29 -9.74 -9.82 -7.95
C ALA A 29 -9.88 -8.57 -7.07
N VAL A 30 -8.85 -8.23 -6.30
CA VAL A 30 -8.82 -7.00 -5.48
C VAL A 30 -8.79 -5.74 -6.35
N LYS A 31 -8.08 -5.75 -7.48
CA LYS A 31 -8.08 -4.65 -8.46
C LYS A 31 -9.45 -4.49 -9.13
N ASP A 32 -10.15 -5.59 -9.37
CA ASP A 32 -11.49 -5.63 -9.95
C ASP A 32 -12.59 -5.21 -8.95
N GLY A 33 -12.23 -4.97 -7.69
CA GLY A 33 -13.09 -4.35 -6.69
C GLY A 33 -13.42 -5.22 -5.49
N GLU A 34 -12.95 -6.48 -5.44
CA GLU A 34 -13.22 -7.38 -4.30
C GLU A 34 -12.87 -6.70 -2.97
N SER A 35 -13.76 -6.86 -1.99
CA SER A 35 -13.60 -6.27 -0.67
C SER A 35 -12.62 -7.08 0.17
N LYS A 36 -12.09 -6.46 1.23
CA LYS A 36 -11.21 -7.14 2.19
C LYS A 36 -11.93 -8.32 2.86
N ASP A 37 -13.19 -8.13 3.23
CA ASP A 37 -13.97 -9.11 3.99
C ASP A 37 -14.36 -10.29 3.10
N ASP A 38 -14.73 -10.03 1.84
CA ASP A 38 -15.03 -11.08 0.86
C ASP A 38 -13.79 -11.92 0.54
N LEU A 39 -12.64 -11.26 0.31
CA LEU A 39 -11.38 -11.95 0.08
C LEU A 39 -11.03 -12.84 1.27
N LEU A 40 -11.18 -12.33 2.49
CA LEU A 40 -10.89 -13.07 3.71
C LEU A 40 -11.82 -14.28 3.86
N ALA A 41 -13.13 -14.09 3.70
CA ALA A 41 -14.12 -15.15 3.83
C ALA A 41 -13.93 -16.27 2.79
N ARG A 42 -13.60 -15.91 1.54
CA ARG A 42 -13.44 -16.85 0.43
C ARG A 42 -12.09 -17.58 0.44
N THR A 43 -11.03 -16.94 0.90
CA THR A 43 -9.66 -17.43 0.68
C THR A 43 -8.80 -17.51 1.93
N GLY A 44 -9.24 -16.96 3.06
CA GLY A 44 -8.41 -16.80 4.26
C GLY A 44 -7.30 -15.75 4.13
N HIS A 45 -7.24 -14.99 3.03
CA HIS A 45 -6.24 -13.96 2.82
C HIS A 45 -6.66 -12.61 3.38
N THR A 46 -5.71 -11.88 3.94
CA THR A 46 -5.97 -10.53 4.46
C THR A 46 -5.46 -9.48 3.49
N LEU A 47 -6.35 -8.61 3.00
CA LEU A 47 -5.95 -7.41 2.27
C LEU A 47 -5.43 -6.35 3.26
N GLY A 48 -4.12 -6.12 3.23
CA GLY A 48 -3.42 -5.22 4.16
C GLY A 48 -3.19 -3.81 3.63
N LEU A 49 -2.97 -3.67 2.31
CA LEU A 49 -2.88 -2.38 1.62
C LEU A 49 -3.63 -2.49 0.28
N LYS A 50 -4.47 -1.50 -0.03
CA LYS A 50 -5.24 -1.42 -1.28
C LYS A 50 -4.96 -0.10 -1.98
N ASN A 51 -4.35 -0.17 -3.16
CA ASN A 51 -4.13 0.98 -4.05
C ASN A 51 -3.52 2.22 -3.38
N ILE A 52 -2.43 2.06 -2.63
CA ILE A 52 -1.77 3.19 -1.99
C ILE A 52 -0.96 3.96 -3.04
N ASN A 53 -1.23 5.26 -3.12
CA ASN A 53 -0.53 6.22 -3.97
C ASN A 53 -0.16 7.43 -3.12
N LEU A 54 1.12 7.77 -3.04
CA LEU A 54 1.59 8.94 -2.30
C LEU A 54 2.90 9.45 -2.88
N ASP A 55 3.09 10.76 -2.74
CA ASP A 55 4.33 11.46 -3.05
C ASP A 55 4.75 12.22 -1.78
N VAL A 56 6.04 12.15 -1.42
CA VAL A 56 6.64 12.91 -0.31
C VAL A 56 7.76 13.77 -0.88
N TYR A 57 7.67 15.08 -0.70
CA TYR A 57 8.59 16.06 -1.27
C TYR A 57 9.71 16.43 -0.27
N PRO A 58 10.82 17.01 -0.76
CA PRO A 58 11.90 17.47 0.12
C PRO A 58 11.41 18.40 1.23
N GLY A 59 11.78 18.08 2.48
CA GLY A 59 11.45 18.91 3.65
C GLY A 59 10.06 18.65 4.25
N GLU A 60 9.25 17.77 3.67
CA GLU A 60 7.94 17.45 4.23
C GLU A 60 8.02 16.48 5.41
N ILE A 61 7.21 16.73 6.44
CA ILE A 61 6.92 15.76 7.50
C ILE A 61 5.60 15.07 7.15
N PHE A 62 5.67 13.80 6.77
CA PHE A 62 4.50 13.00 6.42
C PHE A 62 4.06 12.11 7.60
N VAL A 63 2.80 12.25 8.04
CA VAL A 63 2.25 11.49 9.17
C VAL A 63 1.19 10.50 8.68
N ILE A 64 1.35 9.22 9.05
CA ILE A 64 0.38 8.16 8.76
C ILE A 64 -0.44 7.88 10.03
N MET A 65 -1.73 8.18 9.98
CA MET A 65 -2.68 7.94 11.08
C MET A 65 -3.78 6.95 10.71
N GLY A 66 -4.52 6.46 11.71
CA GLY A 66 -5.65 5.53 11.50
C GLY A 66 -5.77 4.48 12.61
N LEU A 67 -6.90 3.77 12.61
CA LEU A 67 -7.25 2.75 13.61
C LEU A 67 -6.28 1.56 13.62
N SER A 68 -6.26 0.79 14.70
CA SER A 68 -5.51 -0.47 14.75
C SER A 68 -5.92 -1.39 13.58
N GLY A 69 -4.94 -2.06 12.96
CA GLY A 69 -5.19 -2.95 11.81
C GLY A 69 -5.41 -2.28 10.45
N SER A 70 -5.34 -0.94 10.34
CA SER A 70 -5.55 -0.22 9.07
C SER A 70 -4.39 -0.31 8.06
N GLY A 71 -3.29 -1.00 8.39
CA GLY A 71 -2.15 -1.18 7.49
C GLY A 71 -1.01 -0.17 7.64
N LYS A 72 -1.07 0.79 8.58
CA LYS A 72 0.00 1.80 8.79
C LYS A 72 1.40 1.20 8.94
N SER A 73 1.52 0.24 9.87
CA SER A 73 2.74 -0.52 10.15
C SER A 73 3.22 -1.33 8.94
N THR A 74 2.29 -1.83 8.12
CA THR A 74 2.60 -2.53 6.89
C THR A 74 3.18 -1.56 5.86
N LEU A 75 2.56 -0.39 5.68
CA LEU A 75 3.03 0.64 4.76
C LEU A 75 4.44 1.10 5.11
N ILE A 76 4.72 1.45 6.38
CA ILE A 76 6.06 1.87 6.83
C ILE A 76 7.11 0.78 6.57
N ARG A 77 6.77 -0.49 6.77
CA ARG A 77 7.71 -1.60 6.48
C ARG A 77 8.02 -1.73 4.99
N HIS A 78 7.11 -1.34 4.09
CA HIS A 78 7.39 -1.31 2.65
C HIS A 78 8.35 -0.16 2.30
N PHE A 79 8.22 1.01 2.92
CA PHE A 79 9.20 2.10 2.75
C PHE A 79 10.61 1.66 3.13
N ASN A 80 10.76 0.99 4.28
CA ASN A 80 12.05 0.52 4.77
C ASN A 80 12.54 -0.77 4.07
N ARG A 81 11.77 -1.30 3.09
CA ARG A 81 12.01 -2.61 2.44
C ARG A 81 12.21 -3.77 3.42
N LEU A 82 11.59 -3.69 4.60
CA LEU A 82 11.62 -4.75 5.63
C LEU A 82 10.64 -5.90 5.31
N ILE A 83 9.85 -5.75 4.25
CA ILE A 83 8.99 -6.77 3.68
C ILE A 83 9.38 -6.89 2.21
N ASP A 84 10.15 -7.93 1.88
CA ASP A 84 10.49 -8.33 0.52
C ASP A 84 9.85 -9.69 0.26
N LYS A 85 8.52 -9.71 0.02
CA LYS A 85 7.73 -10.80 -0.59
C LYS A 85 6.25 -10.45 -0.62
#